data_AF-A0A6J6JU99-F1
#
_entry.id   AF-A0A6J6JU99-F1
#
_cell.length_a   1.000
_cell.length_b   1.000
_cell.length_c   1.000
_cell.angle_alpha   90.00
_cell.angle_beta   90.00
_cell.angle_gamma   90.00
#
_symmetry.space_group_name_H-M   'P 1'
#
loop_
_entity.id
_entity.type
_entity.pdbx_description
1 polymer ?
#
loop_
_entity_poly.entity_id
_entity_poly.type
_entity_poly.pdbx_seq_one_letter_code
_entity_poly.pdbx_strand_id
1 'polypeptide(L)' 'MSSATRNAGSYSVVWDGNDASGKKAAQGEYIFFIECAREKGPYEVISQPLIIAAAPSVASPADKGEISKVSMTYTP' A
#
# COMPACT_ATOMS: atom_id res chain seq x y z
N MET A 1 6.61 11.13 8.87
CA MET A 1 5.63 12.22 8.66
C MET A 1 4.94 12.00 7.32
N SER A 2 3.68 11.58 7.32
CA SER A 2 2.83 11.53 6.11
C SER A 2 2.07 12.84 6.05
N SER A 3 2.41 13.72 5.10
CA SER A 3 1.64 14.95 4.87
C SER A 3 0.35 14.56 4.15
N ALA A 4 -0.74 14.48 4.92
CA ALA A 4 -2.06 14.04 4.49
C ALA A 4 -2.79 15.16 3.72
N THR A 5 -2.34 15.41 2.50
CA THR A 5 -3.12 15.83 1.32
C THR A 5 -2.12 15.91 0.19
N ARG A 6 -2.33 15.13 -0.88
CA ARG A 6 -1.48 15.14 -2.06
C ARG A 6 -2.34 15.44 -3.28
N ASN A 7 -1.77 16.10 -4.29
CA ASN A 7 -2.48 16.37 -5.55
C ASN A 7 -2.84 15.07 -6.28
N ALA A 8 -3.54 15.13 -7.40
CA ALA A 8 -3.62 13.97 -8.29
C ALA A 8 -2.22 13.70 -8.90
N GLY A 9 -1.86 12.45 -9.08
CA GLY A 9 -0.59 12.07 -9.70
C GLY A 9 -0.15 10.64 -9.38
N SER A 10 1.03 10.30 -9.88
CA SER A 10 1.65 8.99 -9.62
C SER A 10 2.49 9.04 -8.35
N TYR A 11 2.33 8.03 -7.51
CA TYR A 11 2.98 7.96 -6.22
C TYR A 11 3.65 6.61 -5.99
N SER A 12 4.82 6.64 -5.37
CA SER A 12 5.51 5.47 -4.86
C SER A 12 5.71 5.61 -3.35
N VAL A 13 5.57 4.48 -2.66
CA VAL A 13 5.84 4.36 -1.23
C VAL A 13 6.78 3.17 -1.06
N VAL A 14 7.85 3.37 -0.30
CA VAL A 14 8.77 2.31 0.10
C VAL A 14 8.65 2.17 1.61
N TRP A 15 8.36 0.95 2.04
CA TRP A 15 8.35 0.59 3.45
C TRP A 15 9.68 -0.04 3.82
N ASP A 16 10.23 0.33 4.98
CA ASP A 16 11.51 -0.14 5.50
C ASP A 16 11.45 -1.55 6.12
N GLY A 17 10.27 -2.18 6.09
CA GLY A 17 10.00 -3.50 6.65
C GLY A 17 9.89 -3.50 8.17
N ASN A 18 9.79 -2.32 8.81
CA ASN A 18 9.64 -2.22 10.25
C ASN A 18 8.18 -2.00 10.65
N ASP A 19 7.76 -2.65 11.74
CA ASP A 19 6.47 -2.42 12.38
C ASP A 19 6.43 -1.08 13.12
N ALA A 20 5.27 -0.76 13.70
CA ALA A 20 5.05 0.47 14.45
C ALA A 20 5.92 0.59 15.73
N SER A 21 6.52 -0.52 16.19
CA SER A 21 7.48 -0.52 17.31
C SER A 21 8.93 -0.29 16.87
N GLY A 22 9.17 -0.17 15.56
CA GLY A 22 10.49 -0.02 14.96
C GLY A 22 11.25 -1.34 14.79
N LYS A 23 10.59 -2.48 14.97
CA LYS A 23 11.19 -3.82 14.79
C LYS A 23 10.86 -4.36 13.41
N LYS A 24 11.66 -5.31 12.90
CA LYS A 24 11.32 -5.98 11.63
C LYS A 24 9.98 -6.69 11.75
N ALA A 25 9.11 -6.45 10.77
CA ALA A 25 7.85 -7.15 10.68
C ALA A 25 8.06 -8.66 10.55
N ALA A 26 7.22 -9.44 11.22
CA ALA A 26 7.26 -10.88 11.15
C ALA A 26 6.88 -11.37 9.74
N GLN A 27 7.31 -12.57 9.40
CA GLN A 27 6.79 -13.24 8.22
C GLN A 27 5.34 -13.66 8.48
N GLY A 28 4.50 -13.59 7.44
CA GLY A 28 3.09 -13.95 7.55
C GLY A 28 2.22 -13.30 6.49
N GLU A 29 0.90 -13.43 6.70
CA GLU A 29 -0.12 -12.81 5.88
C GLU A 29 -0.42 -11.39 6.38
N TYR A 30 -0.43 -10.45 5.44
CA TYR A 30 -0.70 -9.05 5.67
C TYR A 30 -1.80 -8.58 4.73
N ILE A 31 -2.47 -7.51 5.11
CA ILE A 31 -3.38 -6.78 4.23
C ILE A 31 -2.80 -5.39 4.03
N PHE A 32 -2.49 -5.07 2.78
CA PHE A 32 -2.11 -3.73 2.38
C PHE A 32 -3.34 -2.93 2.02
N PHE A 33 -3.43 -1.73 2.58
CA PHE A 33 -4.53 -0.80 2.29
C PHE A 33 -4.01 0.41 1.52
N ILE A 34 -4.71 0.75 0.45
CA ILE A 34 -4.53 2.01 -0.27
C ILE A 34 -5.83 2.78 -0.14
N GLU A 35 -5.75 3.98 0.39
CA GLU A 35 -6.89 4.85 0.65
C GLU A 35 -6.71 6.16 -0.11
N CYS A 36 -7.78 6.56 -0.81
CA CYS A 36 -7.90 7.87 -1.43
C CYS A 36 -9.17 8.54 -0.90
N ALA A 37 -9.01 9.75 -0.35
CA ALA A 37 -10.11 10.54 0.18
C ALA A 37 -10.06 11.95 -0.39
N ARG A 38 -11.19 12.42 -0.93
CA ARG A 38 -11.37 13.81 -1.35
C ARG A 38 -12.27 14.55 -0.35
N GLU A 39 -11.94 15.81 -0.08
CA GLU A 39 -12.79 16.71 0.74
C GLU A 39 -14.21 16.83 0.14
N LYS A 40 -14.29 16.89 -1.20
CA LYS A 40 -15.54 16.81 -1.97
C LYS A 40 -15.31 15.83 -3.11
N GLY A 41 -15.69 14.58 -2.91
CA GLY A 41 -15.51 13.53 -3.90
C GLY A 41 -15.64 12.13 -3.29
N PRO A 42 -15.21 11.10 -4.03
CA PRO A 42 -15.32 9.73 -3.56
C PRO A 42 -14.33 9.46 -2.42
N TYR A 43 -14.68 8.44 -1.64
CA TYR A 43 -13.80 7.79 -0.68
C TYR A 43 -13.59 6.35 -1.15
N GLU A 44 -12.34 5.99 -1.39
CA GLU A 44 -11.99 4.75 -2.09
C GLU A 44 -10.89 4.02 -1.33
N VAL A 45 -11.09 2.71 -1.13
CA VAL A 45 -10.14 1.84 -0.44
C VAL A 45 -9.92 0.58 -1.25
N ILE A 46 -8.66 0.26 -1.53
CA ILE A 46 -8.22 -1.06 -2.02
C ILE A 46 -7.61 -1.81 -0.85
N SER A 47 -8.05 -3.04 -0.62
CA SER A 47 -7.43 -3.98 0.33
C SER A 47 -6.83 -5.14 -0.45
N GLN A 48 -5.52 -5.33 -0.34
CA GLN A 48 -4.79 -6.35 -1.08
C GLN A 48 -4.05 -7.27 -0.11
N PRO A 49 -4.30 -8.59 -0.12
CA PRO A 49 -3.47 -9.55 0.58
C PRO A 49 -2.02 -9.51 0.07
N LEU A 50 -1.07 -9.56 0.99
CA LEU A 50 0.37 -9.61 0.74
C LEU A 50 1.01 -10.61 1.69
N ILE A 51 1.88 -11.48 1.18
CA ILE A 51 2.67 -12.39 2.00
C ILE A 51 4.07 -11.79 2.18
N ILE A 52 4.45 -11.59 3.44
CA ILE A 52 5.81 -11.25 3.85
C ILE A 52 6.52 -12.58 4.15
N ALA A 53 7.49 -12.96 3.33
CA ALA A 53 8.21 -14.23 3.42
C ALA A 53 9.68 -14.08 3.00
N ALA A 54 10.46 -15.16 3.04
CA ALA A 54 11.83 -15.14 2.54
C ALA A 54 11.93 -15.04 1.00
N ALA A 55 10.83 -15.23 0.29
CA ALA A 55 10.75 -15.09 -1.16
C ALA A 55 10.08 -13.76 -1.54
N PRO A 56 10.50 -13.12 -2.65
CA PRO A 56 9.84 -11.91 -3.13
C PRO A 56 8.41 -12.22 -3.60
N SER A 57 7.53 -11.22 -3.49
CA SER A 57 6.14 -11.32 -3.95
C SER A 57 5.71 -10.06 -4.69
N VAL A 58 4.82 -10.21 -5.67
CA VAL A 58 4.28 -9.12 -6.47
C VAL A 58 2.75 -9.23 -6.48
N ALA A 59 2.08 -8.09 -6.39
CA ALA A 59 0.63 -8.01 -6.53
C ALA A 59 0.24 -6.79 -7.38
N SER A 60 -0.81 -6.96 -8.19
CA SER A 60 -1.41 -5.89 -8.99
C SER A 60 -2.92 -5.89 -8.77
N PRO A 61 -3.41 -5.18 -7.76
CA PRO A 61 -4.84 -5.05 -7.49
C PRO A 61 -5.60 -4.46 -8.68
N ALA A 62 -6.88 -4.80 -8.79
CA ALA A 62 -7.76 -4.15 -9.76
C ALA A 62 -7.94 -2.67 -9.44
N ASP A 63 -8.13 -1.87 -10.49
CA ASP A 63 -8.45 -0.45 -10.37
C ASP A 63 -9.74 -0.23 -9.59
N LYS A 64 -9.79 0.86 -8.82
CA LYS A 64 -10.96 1.29 -8.06
C LYS A 64 -11.13 2.80 -8.16
N GLY A 65 -12.00 3.20 -9.09
CA GLY A 65 -12.35 4.58 -9.38
C GLY A 65 -11.12 5.43 -9.71
N GLU A 66 -10.74 6.35 -8.82
CA GLU A 66 -9.59 7.24 -9.06
C GLU A 66 -8.25 6.56 -8.76
N ILE A 67 -8.25 5.44 -8.02
CA ILE A 67 -7.07 4.63 -7.76
C ILE A 67 -6.90 3.65 -8.94
N SER A 68 -5.84 3.81 -9.72
CA SER A 68 -5.57 2.93 -10.86
C SER A 68 -4.09 2.57 -11.00
N LYS A 69 -3.82 1.48 -11.72
CA LYS A 69 -2.48 0.99 -12.06
C LYS A 69 -1.62 0.71 -10.82
N VAL A 70 -2.24 0.17 -9.78
CA VAL A 70 -1.54 -0.21 -8.56
C VAL A 70 -0.64 -1.42 -8.83
N SER A 71 0.62 -1.30 -8.47
CA SER A 71 1.55 -2.41 -8.40
C SER A 71 2.27 -2.40 -7.06
N MET A 72 2.53 -3.60 -6.54
CA MET A 72 3.19 -3.81 -5.26
C MET A 72 4.25 -4.87 -5.44
N THR A 73 5.44 -4.60 -4.89
CA THR A 73 6.55 -5.56 -4.85
C THR A 73 7.09 -5.61 -3.44
N TYR A 74 7.20 -6.81 -2.90
CA TYR A 74 7.92 -7.08 -1.67
C TYR A 74 9.21 -7.84 -2.00
N THR A 75 10.32 -7.36 -1.45
CA THR A 75 11.64 -7.99 -1.53
C THR A 75 12.18 -8.12 -0.10
N PRO A 76 12.68 -9.30 0.32
CA PRO A 76 13.25 -9.51 1.65
C PRO A 76 14.51 -8.70 1.94
#